data_AF-A0AAU5HMD0-F1
#
_entry.id   AF-A0AAU5HMD0-F1
#
_cell.length_a   1.000
_cell.length_b   1.000
_cell.length_c   1.000
_cell.angle_alpha   90.00
_cell.angle_beta   90.00
_cell.angle_gamma   90.00
#
_symmetry.space_group_name_H-M   'P 1'
#
loop_
_entity.id
_entity.type
_entity.pdbx_description
1 polymer ?
#
loop_
_entity_poly.entity_id
_entity_poly.type
_entity_poly.pdbx_seq_one_letter_code
_entity_poly.pdbx_strand_id
1 'polypeptide(L)'
;MSETDVMVSPAEIPGLVCTLVRLVAPQKTGTVGPDHRLVQDLGFHSLALAELGFTIEDLFRLEALTPEVAMSLERVADVIRLIGGHVDDGSITLPSHFEVNSICARYGTTWSPEGR
;
A
#
# COMPACT_ATOMS: atom_id res chain seq x y z
N MET A 1 4.23 -19.29 22.07
CA MET A 1 3.35 -18.13 22.27
C MET A 1 2.61 -17.96 20.97
N SER A 2 1.33 -18.31 20.94
CA SER A 2 0.51 -18.17 19.74
C SER A 2 0.05 -16.71 19.71
N GLU A 3 0.84 -15.83 19.09
CA GLU A 3 0.30 -14.56 18.62
C GLU A 3 -0.76 -14.92 17.60
N THR A 4 -2.03 -14.72 17.95
CA THR A 4 -3.11 -14.70 16.96
C THR A 4 -2.82 -13.53 16.06
N ASP A 5 -2.14 -13.80 14.96
CA ASP A 5 -1.82 -12.79 13.97
C ASP A 5 -3.13 -12.27 13.39
N VAL A 6 -3.45 -11.01 13.68
CA VAL A 6 -4.70 -10.39 13.26
C VAL A 6 -4.56 -10.12 11.76
N MET A 7 -5.45 -10.69 10.96
CA MET A 7 -5.47 -10.42 9.52
C MET A 7 -6.03 -9.03 9.29
N VAL A 8 -5.44 -8.31 8.34
CA VAL A 8 -6.00 -7.05 7.85
C VAL A 8 -7.38 -7.32 7.29
N SER A 9 -8.38 -6.54 7.72
CA SER A 9 -9.73 -6.62 7.18
C SER A 9 -9.87 -5.75 5.92
N PRO A 10 -10.84 -6.04 5.03
CA PRO A 10 -11.09 -5.22 3.84
C PRO A 10 -11.33 -3.73 4.15
N ALA A 11 -11.89 -3.42 5.33
CA ALA A 11 -12.15 -2.05 5.77
C ALA A 11 -10.85 -1.26 6.08
N GLU A 12 -9.75 -1.96 6.37
CA GLU A 12 -8.45 -1.36 6.71
C GLU A 12 -7.59 -1.10 5.45
N ILE A 13 -7.97 -1.64 4.29
CA ILE A 13 -7.23 -1.52 3.03
C ILE A 13 -6.94 -0.06 2.65
N PRO A 14 -7.90 0.89 2.70
CA PRO A 14 -7.61 2.28 2.37
C PRO A 14 -6.53 2.89 3.26
N GLY A 15 -6.55 2.59 4.56
CA GLY A 15 -5.58 3.10 5.52
C GLY A 15 -4.20 2.45 5.36
N LEU A 16 -4.18 1.15 5.06
CA LEU A 16 -2.96 0.42 4.74
C LEU A 16 -2.30 0.95 3.47
N VAL A 17 -3.05 1.12 2.38
CA VAL A 17 -2.52 1.64 1.12
C VAL A 17 -1.97 3.06 1.29
N CYS A 18 -2.69 3.94 2.01
CA CYS A 18 -2.17 5.28 2.32
C CYS A 18 -0.84 5.21 3.11
N THR A 19 -0.72 4.26 4.04
CA THR A 19 0.51 4.02 4.79
C THR A 19 1.64 3.61 3.85
N LEU A 20 1.44 2.57 3.03
CA LEU A 20 2.46 2.07 2.10
C LEU A 20 2.93 3.15 1.12
N VAL A 21 1.99 3.90 0.55
CA VAL A 21 2.30 5.04 -0.32
C VAL A 21 3.16 6.06 0.42
N ARG A 22 2.84 6.40 1.68
CA ARG A 22 3.65 7.33 2.50
C ARG A 22 5.06 6.81 2.77
N LEU A 23 5.23 5.50 2.98
CA LEU A 23 6.56 4.90 3.21
C LEU A 23 7.46 5.10 2.00
N VAL A 24 6.95 4.76 0.81
CA VAL A 24 7.69 4.78 -0.46
C VAL A 24 7.80 6.19 -1.04
N ALA A 25 6.86 7.09 -0.72
CA ALA A 25 6.82 8.44 -1.26
C ALA A 25 8.18 9.15 -1.15
N PRO A 26 8.75 9.64 -2.27
CA PRO A 26 9.97 10.41 -2.27
C PRO A 26 9.84 11.72 -1.49
N GLN A 27 8.69 12.39 -1.62
CA GLN A 27 8.40 13.58 -0.83
C GLN A 27 7.74 13.19 0.48
N LYS A 28 8.41 13.48 1.60
CA LYS A 28 7.88 13.20 2.94
C LYS A 28 6.79 14.21 3.29
N THR A 29 5.54 13.79 3.11
CA THR A 29 4.36 14.52 3.56
C THR A 29 3.93 14.03 4.95
N GLY A 30 3.31 14.91 5.73
CA GLY A 30 2.79 14.56 7.06
C GLY A 30 1.65 13.54 6.98
N THR A 31 0.79 13.66 5.97
CA THR A 31 -0.37 12.78 5.74
C THR A 31 -0.49 12.45 4.25
N VAL A 32 -0.93 11.22 3.97
CA VAL A 32 -1.30 10.76 2.63
C VAL A 32 -2.77 10.39 2.66
N GLY A 33 -3.54 10.93 1.72
CA GLY A 33 -4.96 10.63 1.54
C GLY A 33 -5.27 10.17 0.12
N PRO A 34 -6.47 9.64 -0.12
CA PRO A 34 -6.88 9.06 -1.40
C PRO A 34 -6.81 10.06 -2.57
N ASP A 35 -7.01 11.34 -2.30
CA ASP A 35 -7.04 12.37 -3.33
C ASP A 35 -5.65 12.83 -3.79
N HIS A 36 -4.57 12.50 -3.07
CA HIS A 36 -3.23 12.89 -3.48
C HIS A 36 -2.83 12.22 -4.79
N ARG A 37 -2.22 13.00 -5.68
CA ARG A 37 -1.61 12.54 -6.91
C ARG A 37 -0.22 11.98 -6.63
N LEU A 38 0.04 10.77 -7.09
CA LEU A 38 1.32 10.07 -6.86
C LEU A 38 2.49 10.91 -7.38
N VAL A 39 2.43 11.35 -8.64
CA VAL A 39 3.54 12.11 -9.25
C VAL A 39 3.59 13.55 -8.74
N GLN A 40 2.45 14.27 -8.79
CA GLN A 40 2.44 15.72 -8.55
C GLN A 40 2.56 16.09 -7.07
N ASP A 41 1.88 15.37 -6.18
CA ASP A 41 1.80 15.75 -4.76
C ASP A 41 2.81 14.98 -3.90
N LEU A 42 3.15 13.74 -4.29
CA LEU A 42 4.02 12.84 -3.51
C LEU A 42 5.38 12.60 -4.16
N GLY A 43 5.58 13.11 -5.38
CA GLY A 43 6.86 13.09 -6.09
C GLY A 43 7.26 11.73 -6.66
N PHE A 44 6.31 10.81 -6.86
CA PHE A 44 6.61 9.51 -7.47
C PHE A 44 7.15 9.68 -8.90
N HIS A 45 8.28 9.03 -9.17
CA HIS A 45 8.85 8.83 -10.51
C HIS A 45 8.91 7.33 -10.80
N SER A 46 9.36 6.93 -12.00
CA SER A 46 9.36 5.52 -12.46
C SER A 46 9.95 4.53 -11.44
N LEU A 47 11.10 4.86 -10.84
CA LEU A 47 11.71 4.00 -9.81
C LEU A 47 10.86 3.88 -8.53
N ALA A 48 10.30 4.99 -8.03
CA ALA A 48 9.47 4.96 -6.83
C ALA A 48 8.12 4.26 -7.08
N LEU A 49 7.57 4.38 -8.29
CA LEU A 49 6.37 3.63 -8.70
C LEU A 49 6.65 2.13 -8.77
N ALA A 50 7.81 1.73 -9.30
CA ALA A 50 8.24 0.34 -9.30
C ALA A 50 8.42 -0.20 -7.87
N GLU A 51 9.05 0.57 -6.98
CA GLU A 51 9.19 0.20 -5.57
C GLU A 51 7.84 0.05 -4.87
N LEU A 52 6.88 0.95 -5.14
CA LEU A 52 5.52 0.84 -4.62
C LEU A 52 4.84 -0.42 -5.15
N GLY A 53 4.97 -0.71 -6.44
CA GLY A 53 4.46 -1.93 -7.08
C GLY A 53 5.01 -3.18 -6.39
N PHE A 54 6.33 -3.31 -6.26
CA PHE A 54 6.96 -4.44 -5.59
C PHE A 54 6.54 -4.59 -4.12
N THR A 55 6.41 -3.47 -3.39
CA THR A 55 5.98 -3.49 -1.98
C THR A 55 4.56 -4.02 -1.85
N ILE A 56 3.66 -3.58 -2.73
CA ILE A 56 2.27 -4.01 -2.77
C ILE A 56 2.17 -5.48 -3.22
N GLU A 57 2.92 -5.86 -4.26
CA GLU A 57 2.96 -7.23 -4.77
C GLU A 57 3.42 -8.24 -3.71
N ASP A 58 4.51 -7.93 -3.01
CA ASP A 58 5.05 -8.79 -1.96
C ASP A 58 4.08 -8.92 -0.79
N LEU A 59 3.48 -7.80 -0.35
CA LEU A 59 2.59 -7.77 0.82
C LEU A 59 1.25 -8.48 0.55
N PHE A 60 0.64 -8.25 -0.62
CA PHE A 60 -0.67 -8.82 -0.96
C PHE A 60 -0.58 -10.12 -1.76
N ARG A 61 0.64 -10.60 -2.06
CA ARG A 61 0.90 -11.75 -2.93
C ARG A 61 0.23 -11.61 -4.30
N LEU A 62 0.22 -10.39 -4.85
CA LEU A 62 -0.33 -10.12 -6.17
C LEU A 62 0.55 -10.73 -7.26
N GLU A 63 -0.07 -11.01 -8.41
CA GLU A 63 0.70 -11.10 -9.65
C GLU A 63 1.38 -9.76 -9.96
N ALA A 64 2.53 -9.83 -10.61
CA ALA A 64 3.30 -8.64 -10.97
C ALA A 64 2.44 -7.67 -11.78
N LEU A 65 2.39 -6.42 -11.33
CA LEU A 65 1.66 -5.36 -12.01
C LEU A 65 2.33 -5.08 -13.36
N THR A 66 1.56 -5.08 -14.43
CA THR A 66 2.10 -4.72 -15.73
C THR A 66 2.49 -3.23 -15.75
N PRO A 67 3.47 -2.83 -16.58
CA PRO A 67 3.84 -1.43 -16.72
C PRO A 67 2.63 -0.53 -17.06
N GLU A 68 1.70 -1.03 -17.87
CA GLU A 68 0.49 -0.30 -18.25
C GLU A 68 -0.42 -0.02 -17.05
N VAL A 69 -0.63 -1.02 -16.18
CA VAL A 69 -1.40 -0.85 -14.94
C VAL A 69 -0.69 0.15 -14.02
N ALA A 70 0.61 -0.02 -13.80
CA ALA A 70 1.39 0.88 -12.96
C ALA A 70 1.36 2.34 -13.47
N MET A 71 1.42 2.55 -14.79
CA MET A 71 1.35 3.86 -15.43
C MET A 71 -0.06 4.48 -15.41
N SER A 72 -1.11 3.68 -15.24
CA SER A 72 -2.49 4.16 -15.13
C SER A 72 -2.82 4.76 -13.74
N LEU A 73 -1.97 4.50 -12.74
CA LEU A 73 -2.16 4.98 -11.38
C LEU A 73 -1.79 6.47 -11.29
N GLU A 74 -2.79 7.34 -11.18
CA GLU A 74 -2.58 8.78 -11.02
C GLU A 74 -2.64 9.21 -9.55
N ARG A 75 -3.57 8.63 -8.79
CA ARG A 75 -3.89 8.99 -7.41
C ARG A 75 -3.78 7.79 -6.48
N VAL A 76 -3.67 8.08 -5.18
CA VAL A 76 -3.72 7.05 -4.14
C VAL A 76 -5.03 6.27 -4.18
N ALA A 77 -6.15 6.93 -4.49
CA ALA A 77 -7.44 6.26 -4.70
C ALA A 77 -7.41 5.19 -5.79
N ASP A 78 -6.58 5.33 -6.82
CA ASP A 78 -6.49 4.35 -7.91
C ASP A 78 -5.78 3.08 -7.42
N VAL A 79 -4.77 3.23 -6.57
CA VAL A 79 -4.12 2.11 -5.87
C VAL A 79 -5.11 1.41 -4.93
N ILE A 80 -5.89 2.17 -4.16
CA ILE A 80 -6.91 1.61 -3.27
C ILE A 80 -7.94 0.81 -4.06
N ARG A 81 -8.41 1.34 -5.21
CA ARG A 81 -9.37 0.64 -6.08
C ARG A 81 -8.78 -0.62 -6.69
N LEU A 82 -7.53 -0.58 -7.13
CA LEU A 82 -6.83 -1.74 -7.68
C LEU A 82 -6.82 -2.89 -6.65
N ILE A 83 -6.38 -2.60 -5.42
CA ILE A 83 -6.34 -3.60 -4.35
C ILE A 83 -7.74 -4.05 -3.95
N GLY A 84 -8.69 -3.11 -3.83
CA GLY A 84 -10.09 -3.42 -3.52
C GLY A 84 -10.71 -4.40 -4.52
N GLY A 85 -10.48 -4.20 -5.82
CA GLY A 85 -10.95 -5.13 -6.85
C GLY A 85 -10.39 -6.54 -6.67
N HIS A 86 -9.09 -6.65 -6.39
CA HIS A 86 -8.47 -7.95 -6.12
C HIS A 86 -8.96 -8.62 -4.83
N VAL A 87 -9.31 -7.85 -3.80
CA VAL A 87 -9.94 -8.37 -2.57
C VAL A 87 -11.33 -8.93 -2.90
N ASP A 88 -12.13 -8.18 -3.65
CA ASP A 88 -13.50 -8.56 -4.02
C ASP A 88 -13.50 -9.82 -4.92
N ASP A 89 -12.52 -9.92 -5.82
CA ASP A 89 -12.33 -11.07 -6.70
C ASP A 89 -11.69 -12.28 -5.98
N GLY A 90 -11.20 -12.10 -4.75
CA GLY A 90 -10.52 -13.13 -3.98
C GLY A 90 -9.18 -13.57 -4.58
N SER A 91 -8.56 -12.73 -5.42
CA SER A 91 -7.33 -13.04 -6.14
C SER A 91 -6.06 -12.70 -5.34
N ILE A 92 -6.20 -12.15 -4.14
CA ILE A 92 -5.08 -11.80 -3.25
C ILE A 92 -5.21 -12.42 -1.88
N THR A 93 -4.08 -12.47 -1.18
CA THR A 93 -4.05 -12.78 0.25
C THR A 93 -3.93 -11.47 1.02
N LEU A 94 -4.86 -11.26 1.96
CA LEU A 94 -4.75 -10.14 2.90
C LEU A 94 -3.54 -10.39 3.81
N PRO A 95 -2.67 -9.41 4.03
CA PRO A 95 -1.54 -9.57 4.93
C PRO A 95 -2.01 -9.62 6.37
N SER A 96 -1.15 -10.11 7.24
CA SER A 96 -1.34 -9.99 8.68
C SER A 96 -0.81 -8.66 9.23
N HIS A 97 -1.25 -8.28 10.42
CA HIS A 97 -0.75 -7.10 11.12
C HIS A 97 0.76 -7.21 11.41
N PHE A 98 1.27 -8.41 11.63
CA PHE A 98 2.71 -8.65 11.77
C PHE A 98 3.48 -8.38 10.47
N GLU A 99 2.98 -8.86 9.33
CA GLU A 99 3.59 -8.61 8.02
C GLU A 99 3.62 -7.11 7.69
N VAL A 100 2.51 -6.41 7.93
CA VAL A 100 2.42 -4.96 7.71
C VAL A 100 3.41 -4.20 8.61
N ASN A 101 3.50 -4.56 9.89
CA ASN A 101 4.46 -3.94 10.81
C ASN A 101 5.91 -4.24 10.43
N SER A 102 6.18 -5.44 9.91
CA SER A 102 7.51 -5.81 9.42
C SER A 102 7.93 -4.93 8.24
N ILE A 103 7.01 -4.61 7.32
CA ILE A 103 7.29 -3.63 6.25
C ILE A 103 7.52 -2.24 6.83
N CYS A 104 6.64 -1.76 7.72
CA CYS A 104 6.78 -0.42 8.32
C CYS A 104 8.11 -0.26 9.06
N ALA A 105 8.57 -1.30 9.76
CA ALA A 105 9.84 -1.31 10.47
C ALA A 105 11.05 -1.12 9.55
N ARG A 106 11.00 -1.61 8.30
CA ARG A 106 12.06 -1.38 7.28
C ARG A 106 12.26 0.11 6.97
N TYR A 107 11.19 0.88 7.12
CA TYR A 107 11.18 2.34 6.92
C TYR A 107 11.25 3.12 8.23
N GLY A 108 11.50 2.46 9.37
CA GLY A 108 11.66 3.09 10.68
C GLY A 108 10.35 3.58 11.31
N THR A 109 9.21 2.98 10.97
CA THR A 109 7.89 3.35 11.52
C THR A 109 7.07 2.12 11.92
N THR A 110 5.89 2.35 12.49
CA THR A 110 4.97 1.31 12.96
C THR A 110 3.59 1.59 12.40
N TRP A 111 2.89 0.55 11.96
CA TRP A 111 1.55 0.71 11.42
C TRP A 111 0.54 0.84 12.56
N SER A 112 -0.38 1.79 12.43
CA SER A 112 -1.56 1.90 13.29
C SER A 112 -2.81 1.81 12.39
N PRO A 113 -3.64 0.76 12.56
CA PRO A 113 -4.88 0.63 11.78
C PRO A 113 -5.86 1.75 12.08
N GLU A 114 -5.81 2.29 13.31
CA GLU A 114 -6.43 3.54 13.70
C GLU A 114 -5.53 4.70 13.29
N GLY A 115 -5.65 5.17 12.04
CA GLY A 115 -4.88 6.31 11.55
C GLY A 115 -4.94 7.49 12.54
N ARG A 116 -3.81 7.78 13.21
CA ARG A 116 -3.64 8.95 14.08
C ARG A 116 -2.30 9.59 13.84
#